data_AF-A0A9E0Y6L1-F1
#
_entry.id   AF-A0A9E0Y6L1-F1
#
_cell.length_a   1.000
_cell.length_b   1.000
_cell.length_c   1.000
_cell.angle_alpha   90.00
_cell.angle_beta   90.00
_cell.angle_gamma   90.00
#
_symmetry.space_group_name_H-M   'P 1'
#
loop_
_entity.id
_entity.type
_entity.pdbx_description
1 polymer ?
#
loop_
_entity_poly.entity_id
_entity_poly.type
_entity_poly.pdbx_seq_one_letter_code
_entity_poly.pdbx_strand_id
1 'polypeptide(L)'
;MKVLVTGGSGFLGTHIREYFNADDFSRRWNRDVLNLQDAQLVRDYDVVIHLAAELDKSRENAESVFLTNVEGTINLLRSMRENSVFIFASTKDVYGRFADNYREVPETCPIVYAGQSPLEWSKYIAEKYCEYYAYQNDFRSCVFRLSTVYARNSEGNSPNFVTHYANAINFGETLRLPAGGTPRRDLLHVQDFARACEAFVESTLRHGTYNLGGGPQNAMTLRELVGVLEKVSDLQAVIDEENPLPAPVPMNYVSDLTLVTQELDWKPEVDLEDGLKTLFF
;
A
#
# COMPACT_ATOMS: atom_id res chain seq x y z
N MET A 1 12.82 19.80 -7.31
CA MET A 1 11.62 18.96 -7.39
C MET A 1 10.88 19.09 -6.07
N LYS A 2 9.62 19.52 -6.09
CA LYS A 2 8.74 19.68 -4.93
C LYS A 2 7.77 18.50 -4.89
N VAL A 3 7.78 17.77 -3.77
CA VAL A 3 6.99 16.54 -3.59
C VAL A 3 5.92 16.76 -2.52
N LEU A 4 4.70 16.31 -2.79
CA LEU A 4 3.58 16.31 -1.84
C LEU A 4 3.18 14.86 -1.55
N VAL A 5 3.00 14.51 -0.27
CA VAL A 5 2.44 13.22 0.12
C VAL A 5 1.10 13.44 0.79
N THR A 6 0.02 13.00 0.12
CA THR A 6 -1.29 12.96 0.80
C THR A 6 -1.36 11.76 1.74
N GLY A 7 -2.05 11.89 2.87
CA GLY A 7 -1.97 10.89 3.93
C GLY A 7 -0.57 10.84 4.54
N GLY A 8 0.17 11.95 4.44
CA GLY A 8 1.57 12.07 4.82
C GLY A 8 1.86 11.84 6.30
N SER A 9 0.86 12.04 7.17
CA SER A 9 0.96 11.70 8.58
C SER A 9 0.58 10.23 8.91
N GLY A 10 0.19 9.44 7.90
CA GLY A 10 -0.24 8.05 8.07
C GLY A 10 0.92 7.06 8.22
N PHE A 11 0.58 5.78 8.42
CA PHE A 11 1.54 4.69 8.64
C PHE A 11 2.67 4.64 7.60
N LEU A 12 2.33 4.62 6.29
CA LEU A 12 3.33 4.68 5.23
C LEU A 12 3.80 6.11 4.93
N GLY A 13 2.89 7.08 5.04
CA GLY A 13 3.13 8.47 4.65
C GLY A 13 4.31 9.10 5.36
N THR A 14 4.49 8.83 6.66
CA THR A 14 5.61 9.38 7.44
C THR A 14 6.95 8.99 6.82
N HIS A 15 7.13 7.70 6.50
CA HIS A 15 8.36 7.18 5.90
C HIS A 15 8.59 7.70 4.47
N ILE A 16 7.54 7.78 3.67
CA ILE A 16 7.63 8.33 2.30
C ILE A 16 7.98 9.82 2.33
N ARG A 17 7.42 10.57 3.28
CA ARG A 17 7.77 11.99 3.45
C ARG A 17 9.22 12.19 3.84
N GLU A 18 9.72 11.38 4.77
CA GLU A 18 11.12 11.41 5.18
C GLU A 18 12.05 11.10 4.00
N TYR A 19 11.73 10.07 3.20
CA TYR A 19 12.51 9.68 2.03
C TYR A 19 12.63 10.81 0.99
N PHE A 20 11.50 11.42 0.63
CA PHE A 20 11.44 12.45 -0.43
C PHE A 20 11.66 13.88 0.09
N ASN A 21 11.84 14.08 1.40
CA ASN A 21 11.75 15.39 2.05
C ASN A 21 10.48 16.16 1.61
N ALA A 22 9.33 15.48 1.69
CA ALA A 22 8.07 15.93 1.10
C ALA A 22 7.14 16.66 2.08
N ASP A 23 6.34 17.56 1.52
CA ASP A 23 5.30 18.29 2.25
C ASP A 23 4.14 17.35 2.64
N ASP A 24 3.50 17.61 3.80
CA ASP A 24 2.35 16.84 4.27
C ASP A 24 1.05 17.40 3.71
N PHE A 25 0.23 16.53 3.13
CA PHE A 25 -1.18 16.78 2.92
C PHE A 25 -2.00 15.76 3.72
N SER A 26 -2.43 16.12 4.92
CA SER A 26 -3.31 15.26 5.71
C SER A 26 -4.19 16.03 6.67
N ARG A 27 -5.24 15.36 7.16
CA ARG A 27 -6.19 15.94 8.12
C ARG A 27 -5.53 16.40 9.42
N ARG A 28 -4.39 15.80 9.82
CA ARG A 28 -3.60 16.28 10.98
C ARG A 28 -3.02 17.68 10.78
N TRP A 29 -2.82 18.07 9.53
CA TRP A 29 -2.39 19.41 9.12
C TRP A 29 -3.53 20.24 8.52
N ASN A 30 -4.78 19.89 8.85
CA ASN A 30 -5.99 20.57 8.39
C ASN A 30 -6.10 20.65 6.86
N ARG A 31 -5.71 19.57 6.16
CA ARG A 31 -5.88 19.39 4.72
C ARG A 31 -6.77 18.20 4.44
N ASP A 32 -7.81 18.38 3.63
CA ASP A 32 -8.72 17.30 3.24
C ASP A 32 -8.82 17.18 1.72
N VAL A 33 -8.74 15.96 1.20
CA VAL A 33 -8.90 15.66 -0.24
C VAL A 33 -10.33 15.95 -0.74
N LEU A 34 -11.30 16.00 0.17
CA LEU A 34 -12.67 16.41 -0.11
C LEU A 34 -12.85 17.93 -0.11
N ASN A 35 -11.90 18.69 0.45
CA ASN A 35 -11.92 20.15 0.38
C ASN A 35 -11.29 20.60 -0.95
N LEU A 36 -12.10 21.21 -1.82
CA LEU A 36 -11.65 21.62 -3.15
C LEU A 36 -10.57 22.70 -3.15
N GLN A 37 -10.50 23.57 -2.13
CA GLN A 37 -9.44 24.57 -2.02
C GLN A 37 -8.13 23.92 -1.61
N ASP A 38 -8.17 22.97 -0.68
CA ASP A 38 -6.99 22.19 -0.32
C ASP A 38 -6.50 21.37 -1.51
N ALA A 39 -7.39 20.66 -2.21
CA ALA A 39 -7.04 19.82 -3.34
C ALA A 39 -6.35 20.59 -4.48
N GLN A 40 -6.59 21.89 -4.63
CA GLN A 40 -5.90 22.73 -5.62
C GLN A 40 -4.41 22.93 -5.34
N LEU A 41 -3.94 22.73 -4.10
CA LEU A 41 -2.54 22.88 -3.74
C LEU A 41 -1.60 21.96 -4.52
N VAL A 42 -2.11 20.83 -5.03
CA VAL A 42 -1.31 19.91 -5.85
C VAL A 42 -0.71 20.58 -7.09
N ARG A 43 -1.30 21.71 -7.56
CA ARG A 43 -0.78 22.52 -8.68
C ARG A 43 0.63 23.04 -8.45
N ASP A 44 1.02 23.21 -7.19
CA ASP A 44 2.32 23.79 -6.83
C ASP A 44 3.45 22.74 -6.77
N TYR A 45 3.16 21.47 -7.10
CA TYR A 45 4.08 20.35 -6.92
C TYR A 45 4.48 19.67 -8.23
N ASP A 46 5.72 19.17 -8.28
CA ASP A 46 6.25 18.36 -9.38
C ASP A 46 5.75 16.92 -9.27
N VAL A 47 5.65 16.40 -8.05
CA VAL A 47 5.26 15.02 -7.75
C VAL A 47 4.22 15.00 -6.63
N VAL A 48 3.16 14.24 -6.82
CA VAL A 48 2.15 13.94 -5.80
C VAL A 48 2.10 12.44 -5.57
N ILE A 49 2.41 12.01 -4.35
CA ILE A 49 2.26 10.61 -3.92
C ILE A 49 0.98 10.51 -3.09
N HIS A 50 -0.06 9.93 -3.67
CA HIS A 50 -1.39 9.86 -3.10
C HIS A 50 -1.58 8.60 -2.24
N LEU A 51 -1.35 8.74 -0.92
CA LEU A 51 -1.56 7.68 0.08
C LEU A 51 -2.81 7.92 0.96
N ALA A 52 -3.46 9.07 0.87
CA ALA A 52 -4.68 9.34 1.63
C ALA A 52 -5.79 8.36 1.19
N ALA A 53 -6.32 7.62 2.15
CA ALA A 53 -7.40 6.68 1.91
C ALA A 53 -8.16 6.36 3.21
N GLU A 54 -9.43 6.00 3.05
CA GLU A 54 -10.21 5.29 4.05
C GLU A 54 -10.11 3.78 3.76
N LEU A 55 -9.65 3.00 4.74
CA LEU A 55 -9.36 1.57 4.58
C LEU A 55 -10.51 0.66 5.03
N ASP A 56 -11.67 1.23 5.35
CA ASP A 56 -12.82 0.50 5.85
C ASP A 56 -13.43 -0.40 4.76
N LYS A 57 -13.70 -1.66 5.12
CA LYS A 57 -14.30 -2.68 4.26
C LYS A 57 -15.78 -2.95 4.61
N SER A 58 -16.31 -2.31 5.64
CA SER A 58 -17.69 -2.46 6.09
C SER A 58 -18.68 -1.87 5.10
N ARG A 59 -19.85 -2.46 5.00
CA ARG A 59 -20.90 -1.99 4.09
C ARG A 59 -21.45 -0.65 4.55
N GLU A 60 -21.49 -0.44 5.85
CA GLU A 60 -22.06 0.72 6.53
C GLU A 60 -21.30 2.01 6.16
N ASN A 61 -19.99 1.91 5.94
CA ASN A 61 -19.14 3.05 5.59
C ASN A 61 -18.86 3.17 4.09
N ALA A 62 -19.58 2.42 3.25
CA ALA A 62 -19.34 2.37 1.80
C ALA A 62 -19.34 3.76 1.12
N GLU A 63 -20.25 4.63 1.54
CA GLU A 63 -20.34 6.00 1.02
C GLU A 63 -19.13 6.84 1.42
N SER A 64 -18.73 6.83 2.70
CA SER A 64 -17.54 7.57 3.17
C SER A 64 -16.27 7.11 2.46
N VAL A 65 -16.11 5.79 2.32
CA VAL A 65 -14.99 5.17 1.61
C VAL A 65 -14.97 5.61 0.15
N PHE A 66 -16.13 5.62 -0.53
CA PHE A 66 -16.24 6.09 -1.90
C PHE A 66 -15.88 7.57 -2.03
N LEU A 67 -16.43 8.44 -1.18
CA LEU A 67 -16.14 9.87 -1.18
C LEU A 67 -14.63 10.09 -1.00
N THR A 68 -14.04 9.56 0.07
CA THR A 68 -12.61 9.77 0.37
C THR A 68 -11.71 9.22 -0.74
N ASN A 69 -11.93 7.97 -1.16
CA ASN A 69 -10.99 7.28 -2.05
C ASN A 69 -11.23 7.57 -3.53
N VAL A 70 -12.47 7.82 -3.96
CA VAL A 70 -12.78 8.10 -5.37
C VAL A 70 -12.89 9.60 -5.60
N GLU A 71 -13.83 10.27 -4.92
CA GLU A 71 -14.05 11.70 -5.13
C GLU A 71 -12.84 12.54 -4.67
N GLY A 72 -12.25 12.19 -3.52
CA GLY A 72 -11.01 12.80 -3.04
C GLY A 72 -9.86 12.67 -4.04
N THR A 73 -9.68 11.48 -4.62
CA THR A 73 -8.68 11.27 -5.70
C THR A 73 -8.99 12.18 -6.90
N ILE A 74 -10.24 12.19 -7.38
CA ILE A 74 -10.65 13.01 -8.53
C ILE A 74 -10.40 14.51 -8.28
N ASN A 75 -10.64 15.00 -7.06
CA ASN A 75 -10.41 16.40 -6.71
C ASN A 75 -8.94 16.81 -6.87
N LEU A 76 -8.01 15.93 -6.50
CA LEU A 76 -6.57 16.12 -6.72
C LEU A 76 -6.25 16.06 -8.22
N LEU A 77 -6.71 15.02 -8.92
CA LEU A 77 -6.42 14.80 -10.34
C LEU A 77 -6.86 15.97 -11.23
N ARG A 78 -8.02 16.56 -10.96
CA ARG A 78 -8.53 17.77 -11.67
C ARG A 78 -7.60 18.98 -11.55
N SER A 79 -6.78 18.99 -10.52
CA SER A 79 -5.86 20.08 -10.21
C SER A 79 -4.42 19.75 -10.58
N MET A 80 -4.11 18.55 -11.07
CA MET A 80 -2.76 18.25 -11.54
C MET A 80 -2.38 19.13 -12.74
N ARG A 81 -1.13 19.59 -12.75
CA ARG A 81 -0.57 20.38 -13.86
C ARG A 81 0.08 19.49 -14.91
N GLU A 82 0.16 19.99 -16.13
CA GLU A 82 0.89 19.35 -17.22
C GLU A 82 2.32 18.96 -16.80
N ASN A 83 2.81 17.82 -17.28
CA ASN A 83 4.16 17.28 -17.02
C ASN A 83 4.48 16.95 -15.54
N SER A 84 3.53 17.07 -14.61
CA SER A 84 3.71 16.58 -13.24
C SER A 84 3.58 15.05 -13.15
N VAL A 85 3.91 14.49 -11.97
CA VAL A 85 3.81 13.06 -11.69
C VAL A 85 2.79 12.81 -10.59
N PHE A 86 1.84 11.91 -10.82
CA PHE A 86 0.88 11.44 -9.84
C PHE A 86 1.06 9.95 -9.57
N ILE A 87 1.43 9.58 -8.35
CA ILE A 87 1.59 8.18 -7.93
C ILE A 87 0.43 7.83 -7.00
N PHE A 88 -0.34 6.82 -7.36
CA PHE A 88 -1.49 6.34 -6.61
C PHE A 88 -1.18 5.01 -5.91
N ALA A 89 -1.32 4.98 -4.58
CA ALA A 89 -1.28 3.75 -3.82
C ALA A 89 -2.63 3.04 -3.89
N SER A 90 -2.72 2.07 -4.81
CA SER A 90 -3.80 1.09 -4.83
C SER A 90 -3.46 -0.10 -3.92
N THR A 91 -4.18 -1.20 -4.07
CA THR A 91 -4.04 -2.40 -3.24
C THR A 91 -4.14 -3.66 -4.08
N LYS A 92 -3.39 -4.70 -3.69
CA LYS A 92 -3.59 -6.06 -4.20
C LYS A 92 -5.00 -6.59 -4.02
N ASP A 93 -5.77 -6.04 -3.08
CA ASP A 93 -7.10 -6.58 -2.76
C ASP A 93 -8.08 -6.40 -3.92
N VAL A 94 -7.81 -5.52 -4.89
CA VAL A 94 -8.62 -5.36 -6.12
C VAL A 94 -8.80 -6.66 -6.89
N TYR A 95 -7.84 -7.59 -6.83
CA TYR A 95 -7.93 -8.89 -7.49
C TYR A 95 -8.93 -9.85 -6.81
N GLY A 96 -9.23 -9.62 -5.52
CA GLY A 96 -10.06 -10.48 -4.70
C GLY A 96 -9.66 -11.95 -4.81
N ARG A 97 -10.64 -12.85 -4.82
CA ARG A 97 -10.44 -14.31 -4.86
C ARG A 97 -9.73 -14.83 -6.10
N PHE A 98 -9.62 -14.06 -7.19
CA PHE A 98 -8.99 -14.54 -8.41
C PHE A 98 -7.47 -14.63 -8.27
N ALA A 99 -6.89 -13.86 -7.35
CA ALA A 99 -5.48 -13.96 -7.01
C ALA A 99 -5.10 -15.38 -6.54
N ASP A 100 -6.01 -16.12 -5.89
CA ASP A 100 -5.76 -17.49 -5.41
C ASP A 100 -5.52 -18.50 -6.55
N ASN A 101 -5.85 -18.15 -7.80
CA ASN A 101 -5.59 -19.00 -8.97
C ASN A 101 -4.15 -18.91 -9.47
N TYR A 102 -3.34 -18.03 -8.88
CA TYR A 102 -1.98 -17.76 -9.31
C TYR A 102 -0.99 -18.02 -8.19
N ARG A 103 0.17 -18.58 -8.55
CA ARG A 103 1.30 -18.69 -7.64
C ARG A 103 1.94 -17.32 -7.39
N GLU A 104 2.11 -16.57 -8.45
CA GLU A 104 2.56 -15.18 -8.49
C GLU A 104 1.52 -14.43 -9.32
N VAL A 105 0.90 -13.41 -8.72
CA VAL A 105 -0.30 -12.75 -9.27
C VAL A 105 0.16 -11.69 -10.28
N PRO A 106 -0.16 -11.83 -11.58
CA PRO A 106 0.21 -10.84 -12.59
C PRO A 106 -0.79 -9.68 -12.62
N GLU A 107 -0.40 -8.56 -13.24
CA GLU A 107 -1.29 -7.41 -13.43
C GLU A 107 -2.53 -7.74 -14.27
N THR A 108 -2.42 -8.79 -15.10
CA THR A 108 -3.49 -9.35 -15.94
C THR A 108 -4.48 -10.23 -15.17
N CYS A 109 -4.26 -10.49 -13.88
CA CYS A 109 -5.20 -11.22 -13.05
C CYS A 109 -6.59 -10.58 -13.15
N PRO A 110 -7.65 -11.36 -13.48
CA PRO A 110 -8.98 -10.81 -13.65
C PRO A 110 -9.48 -10.09 -12.41
N ILE A 111 -10.10 -8.94 -12.66
CA ILE A 111 -10.73 -8.13 -11.64
C ILE A 111 -12.24 -8.24 -11.87
N VAL A 112 -12.87 -9.21 -11.19
CA VAL A 112 -14.31 -9.47 -11.32
C VAL A 112 -15.02 -9.09 -10.04
N TYR A 113 -15.87 -8.07 -10.13
CA TYR A 113 -16.46 -7.43 -8.97
C TYR A 113 -17.84 -7.98 -8.55
N ALA A 114 -17.87 -9.25 -8.17
CA ALA A 114 -19.01 -9.83 -7.48
C ALA A 114 -18.55 -10.32 -6.09
N GLY A 115 -18.74 -9.47 -5.07
CA GLY A 115 -18.50 -9.82 -3.66
C GLY A 115 -17.40 -9.03 -2.93
N GLN A 116 -16.78 -8.03 -3.57
CA GLN A 116 -15.76 -7.16 -2.98
C GLN A 116 -16.35 -6.10 -2.06
N SER A 117 -15.54 -5.61 -1.13
CA SER A 117 -15.89 -4.54 -0.21
C SER A 117 -15.82 -3.15 -0.88
N PRO A 118 -16.34 -2.10 -0.21
CA PRO A 118 -16.22 -0.74 -0.70
C PRO A 118 -14.78 -0.29 -0.92
N LEU A 119 -13.82 -0.78 -0.13
CA LEU A 119 -12.41 -0.43 -0.29
C LEU A 119 -11.88 -0.84 -1.66
N GLU A 120 -12.03 -2.12 -2.03
CA GLU A 120 -11.48 -2.64 -3.29
C GLU A 120 -12.12 -1.92 -4.49
N TRP A 121 -13.44 -1.72 -4.44
CA TRP A 121 -14.16 -0.96 -5.47
C TRP A 121 -13.64 0.47 -5.59
N SER A 122 -13.52 1.17 -4.46
CA SER A 122 -13.09 2.57 -4.47
C SER A 122 -11.67 2.74 -5.01
N LYS A 123 -10.75 1.85 -4.62
CA LYS A 123 -9.37 1.88 -5.13
C LYS A 123 -9.32 1.63 -6.63
N TYR A 124 -10.03 0.61 -7.13
CA TYR A 124 -10.03 0.32 -8.57
C TYR A 124 -10.69 1.39 -9.42
N ILE A 125 -11.81 1.96 -8.96
CA ILE A 125 -12.44 3.08 -9.67
C ILE A 125 -11.47 4.27 -9.72
N ALA A 126 -10.78 4.57 -8.62
CA ALA A 126 -9.76 5.62 -8.58
C ALA A 126 -8.58 5.34 -9.52
N GLU A 127 -8.12 4.10 -9.70
CA GLU A 127 -7.10 3.74 -10.71
C GLU A 127 -7.54 4.19 -12.11
N LYS A 128 -8.81 3.94 -12.47
CA LYS A 128 -9.35 4.31 -13.79
C LYS A 128 -9.49 5.79 -13.99
N TYR A 129 -9.78 6.54 -12.93
CA TYR A 129 -9.71 8.00 -12.99
C TYR A 129 -8.27 8.53 -13.08
N CYS A 130 -7.29 7.88 -12.44
CA CYS A 130 -5.88 8.24 -12.60
C CYS A 130 -5.43 8.10 -14.06
N GLU A 131 -5.77 6.99 -14.71
CA GLU A 131 -5.51 6.76 -16.15
C GLU A 131 -6.22 7.82 -17.01
N TYR A 132 -7.51 8.07 -16.76
CA TYR A 132 -8.30 9.02 -17.52
C TYR A 132 -7.77 10.46 -17.43
N TYR A 133 -7.57 10.99 -16.22
CA TYR A 133 -7.14 12.38 -16.04
C TYR A 133 -5.70 12.60 -16.47
N ALA A 134 -4.81 11.62 -16.29
CA ALA A 134 -3.43 11.72 -16.76
C ALA A 134 -3.37 11.93 -18.27
N TYR A 135 -4.19 11.17 -19.02
CA TYR A 135 -4.33 11.34 -20.46
C TYR A 135 -4.95 12.69 -20.85
N GLN A 136 -6.02 13.13 -20.16
CA GLN A 136 -6.72 14.38 -20.50
C GLN A 136 -5.90 15.64 -20.19
N ASN A 137 -5.11 15.62 -19.11
CA ASN A 137 -4.39 16.79 -18.59
C ASN A 137 -2.87 16.72 -18.84
N ASP A 138 -2.42 15.74 -19.62
CA ASP A 138 -1.01 15.50 -20.02
C ASP A 138 -0.02 15.55 -18.83
N PHE A 139 -0.33 14.78 -17.79
CA PHE A 139 0.59 14.48 -16.70
C PHE A 139 0.86 12.98 -16.64
N ARG A 140 1.92 12.58 -15.93
CA ARG A 140 2.32 11.18 -15.81
C ARG A 140 1.64 10.54 -14.62
N SER A 141 1.10 9.32 -14.75
CA SER A 141 0.52 8.61 -13.62
C SER A 141 1.05 7.19 -13.42
N CYS A 142 1.26 6.83 -12.16
CA CYS A 142 1.64 5.48 -11.76
C CYS A 142 0.66 4.94 -10.73
N VAL A 143 0.16 3.74 -10.95
CA VAL A 143 -0.63 3.00 -9.96
C VAL A 143 0.25 1.87 -9.42
N PHE A 144 0.49 1.88 -8.11
CA PHE A 144 1.09 0.74 -7.44
C PHE A 144 -0.01 -0.03 -6.69
N ARG A 145 -0.28 -1.27 -7.12
CA ARG A 145 -1.12 -2.21 -6.38
C ARG A 145 -0.26 -2.85 -5.30
N LEU A 146 -0.26 -2.19 -4.14
CA LEU A 146 0.59 -2.57 -3.03
C LEU A 146 0.18 -3.93 -2.46
N SER A 147 1.17 -4.79 -2.22
CA SER A 147 1.00 -6.00 -1.42
C SER A 147 1.08 -5.67 0.07
N THR A 148 1.77 -6.47 0.88
CA THR A 148 1.97 -6.18 2.30
C THR A 148 3.19 -5.29 2.49
N VAL A 149 2.98 -3.98 2.44
CA VAL A 149 4.03 -3.01 2.80
C VAL A 149 4.11 -2.88 4.31
N TYR A 150 5.29 -3.12 4.88
CA TYR A 150 5.55 -2.99 6.31
C TYR A 150 6.60 -1.92 6.61
N ALA A 151 6.47 -1.34 7.80
CA ALA A 151 7.27 -0.21 8.26
C ALA A 151 7.25 -0.19 9.78
N ARG A 152 8.24 0.43 10.42
CA ARG A 152 8.16 0.73 11.84
C ARG A 152 6.94 1.61 12.12
N ASN A 153 6.23 1.35 13.21
CA ASN A 153 5.08 2.17 13.57
C ASN A 153 5.52 3.61 13.89
N SER A 154 4.71 4.59 13.48
CA SER A 154 4.89 6.00 13.83
C SER A 154 3.82 6.45 14.81
N GLU A 155 4.11 7.48 15.60
CA GLU A 155 3.22 7.94 16.66
C GLU A 155 1.82 8.32 16.11
N GLY A 156 0.78 7.87 16.82
CA GLY A 156 -0.61 8.12 16.45
C GLY A 156 -1.13 7.28 15.27
N ASN A 157 -0.36 6.34 14.74
CA ASN A 157 -0.78 5.45 13.65
C ASN A 157 -1.05 4.02 14.13
N SER A 158 -2.06 3.40 13.52
CA SER A 158 -2.34 1.97 13.71
C SER A 158 -1.38 1.13 12.87
N PRO A 159 -0.75 0.10 13.45
CA PRO A 159 0.15 -0.78 12.71
C PRO A 159 -0.60 -1.62 11.68
N ASN A 160 0.08 -1.97 10.58
CA ASN A 160 -0.35 -3.08 9.74
C ASN A 160 -0.16 -4.43 10.48
N PHE A 161 -0.61 -5.56 9.90
CA PHE A 161 -0.54 -6.84 10.61
C PHE A 161 0.91 -7.29 10.91
N VAL A 162 1.88 -6.99 10.04
CA VAL A 162 3.30 -7.36 10.27
C VAL A 162 3.84 -6.65 11.51
N THR A 163 3.61 -5.35 11.60
CA THR A 163 4.05 -4.51 12.74
C THR A 163 3.25 -4.84 13.99
N HIS A 164 1.97 -5.20 13.85
CA HIS A 164 1.15 -5.69 14.95
C HIS A 164 1.72 -7.01 15.52
N TYR A 165 2.16 -7.94 14.67
CA TYR A 165 2.79 -9.18 15.13
C TYR A 165 4.10 -8.93 15.87
N ALA A 166 4.96 -8.06 15.33
CA ALA A 166 6.18 -7.65 16.01
C ALA A 166 5.89 -7.01 17.38
N ASN A 167 4.94 -6.08 17.45
CA ASN A 167 4.53 -5.45 18.71
C ASN A 167 3.98 -6.46 19.72
N ALA A 168 3.12 -7.38 19.29
CA ALA A 168 2.55 -8.38 20.18
C ALA A 168 3.65 -9.28 20.78
N ILE A 169 4.62 -9.70 19.97
CA ILE A 169 5.78 -10.46 20.46
C ILE A 169 6.58 -9.64 21.47
N ASN A 170 6.84 -8.37 21.14
CA ASN A 170 7.60 -7.47 21.98
C ASN A 170 6.95 -7.18 23.35
N PHE A 171 5.62 -7.13 23.40
CA PHE A 171 4.86 -6.86 24.62
C PHE A 171 4.29 -8.12 25.29
N GLY A 172 4.56 -9.32 24.75
CA GLY A 172 4.01 -10.58 25.26
C GLY A 172 2.49 -10.70 25.12
N GLU A 173 1.89 -10.01 24.13
CA GLU A 173 0.46 -10.07 23.84
C GLU A 173 0.09 -11.30 23.01
N THR A 174 -1.13 -11.80 23.18
CA THR A 174 -1.63 -12.97 22.46
C THR A 174 -1.99 -12.63 21.01
N LEU A 175 -1.42 -13.37 20.07
CA LEU A 175 -1.72 -13.32 18.65
C LEU A 175 -2.79 -14.32 18.24
N ARG A 176 -3.72 -13.85 17.40
CA ARG A 176 -4.65 -14.70 16.66
C ARG A 176 -4.33 -14.64 15.18
N LEU A 177 -3.94 -15.76 14.59
CA LEU A 177 -3.56 -15.81 13.18
C LEU A 177 -4.78 -16.10 12.29
N PRO A 178 -4.95 -15.37 11.17
CA PRO A 178 -5.93 -15.71 10.12
C PRO A 178 -5.73 -17.13 9.62
N ALA A 179 -6.81 -17.91 9.60
CA ALA A 179 -6.82 -19.32 9.22
C ALA A 179 -5.65 -20.14 9.80
N GLY A 180 -5.35 -19.93 11.09
CA GLY A 180 -4.28 -20.65 11.80
C GLY A 180 -2.86 -20.35 11.27
N GLY A 181 -2.69 -19.25 10.56
CA GLY A 181 -1.38 -18.81 10.03
C GLY A 181 -1.01 -19.37 8.66
N THR A 182 -1.93 -20.11 8.02
CA THR A 182 -1.73 -20.69 6.67
C THR A 182 -1.70 -19.72 5.48
N PRO A 183 -2.33 -18.52 5.52
CA PRO A 183 -2.26 -17.55 4.42
C PRO A 183 -0.83 -17.18 4.07
N ARG A 184 -0.50 -17.15 2.78
CA ARG A 184 0.82 -16.73 2.28
C ARG A 184 0.81 -15.28 1.78
N ARG A 185 1.80 -14.50 2.17
CA ARG A 185 1.97 -13.09 1.79
C ARG A 185 3.41 -12.82 1.39
N ASP A 186 3.62 -12.00 0.38
CA ASP A 186 4.90 -11.36 0.14
C ASP A 186 5.01 -10.04 0.90
N LEU A 187 6.16 -9.81 1.52
CA LEU A 187 6.40 -8.67 2.40
C LEU A 187 7.35 -7.68 1.74
N LEU A 188 6.95 -6.42 1.70
CA LEU A 188 7.74 -5.33 1.12
C LEU A 188 8.08 -4.30 2.20
N HIS A 189 9.37 -3.99 2.36
CA HIS A 189 9.78 -2.92 3.26
C HIS A 189 9.39 -1.55 2.68
N VAL A 190 8.97 -0.59 3.52
CA VAL A 190 8.51 0.73 3.05
C VAL A 190 9.56 1.52 2.28
N GLN A 191 10.85 1.30 2.54
CA GLN A 191 11.93 1.92 1.77
C GLN A 191 11.96 1.44 0.32
N ASP A 192 11.67 0.15 0.08
CA ASP A 192 11.58 -0.38 -1.27
C ASP A 192 10.37 0.18 -2.02
N PHE A 193 9.25 0.43 -1.31
CA PHE A 193 8.14 1.20 -1.88
C PHE A 193 8.55 2.64 -2.24
N ALA A 194 9.31 3.33 -1.38
CA ALA A 194 9.82 4.66 -1.68
C ALA A 194 10.72 4.68 -2.93
N ARG A 195 11.62 3.70 -3.05
CA ARG A 195 12.47 3.49 -4.24
C ARG A 195 11.64 3.21 -5.51
N ALA A 196 10.52 2.49 -5.41
CA ALA A 196 9.65 2.27 -6.57
C ALA A 196 9.00 3.57 -7.05
N CYS A 197 8.57 4.42 -6.11
CA CYS A 197 8.08 5.76 -6.42
C CYS A 197 9.16 6.60 -7.11
N GLU A 198 10.39 6.57 -6.60
CA GLU A 198 11.53 7.29 -7.17
C GLU A 198 11.86 6.80 -8.59
N ALA A 199 11.93 5.48 -8.78
CA ALA A 199 12.16 4.88 -10.09
C ALA A 199 11.11 5.33 -11.12
N PHE A 200 9.82 5.40 -10.75
CA PHE A 200 8.82 5.96 -11.65
C PHE A 200 9.06 7.44 -11.94
N VAL A 201 9.32 8.26 -10.92
CA VAL A 201 9.59 9.70 -11.09
C VAL A 201 10.74 9.95 -12.06
N GLU A 202 11.84 9.20 -11.93
CA GLU A 202 13.04 9.31 -12.76
C GLU A 202 12.91 8.69 -14.16
N SER A 203 11.95 7.77 -14.35
CA SER A 203 11.70 7.16 -15.65
C SER A 203 11.13 8.15 -16.68
N THR A 204 11.07 7.71 -17.95
CA THR A 204 10.36 8.43 -19.02
C THR A 204 8.93 7.93 -19.24
N LEU A 205 8.46 6.98 -18.43
CA LEU A 205 7.15 6.34 -18.63
C LEU A 205 6.03 7.32 -18.35
N ARG A 206 5.07 7.40 -19.27
CA ARG A 206 3.90 8.27 -19.14
C ARG A 206 2.88 7.69 -18.16
N HIS A 207 2.60 6.40 -18.28
CA HIS A 207 1.59 5.72 -17.49
C HIS A 207 2.08 4.33 -17.12
N GLY A 208 1.75 3.86 -15.94
CA GLY A 208 2.06 2.50 -15.51
C GLY A 208 1.16 2.02 -14.39
N THR A 209 0.80 0.73 -14.43
CA THR A 209 0.07 0.07 -13.34
C THR A 209 0.86 -1.19 -13.01
N TYR A 210 1.37 -1.27 -11.79
CA TYR A 210 2.29 -2.32 -11.37
C TYR A 210 1.81 -2.98 -10.09
N ASN A 211 1.96 -4.29 -10.02
CA ASN A 211 2.00 -5.00 -8.74
C ASN A 211 3.29 -4.62 -8.03
N LEU A 212 3.17 -4.28 -6.76
CA LEU A 212 4.32 -3.89 -5.96
C LEU A 212 4.29 -4.58 -4.61
N GLY A 213 5.18 -5.55 -4.45
CA GLY A 213 5.29 -6.39 -3.28
C GLY A 213 6.71 -6.91 -3.09
N GLY A 214 6.89 -7.80 -2.11
CA GLY A 214 8.16 -8.46 -1.85
C GLY A 214 8.52 -9.53 -2.89
N GLY A 215 7.55 -9.96 -3.70
CA GLY A 215 7.72 -11.02 -4.67
C GLY A 215 7.95 -12.40 -4.05
N PRO A 216 8.24 -13.42 -4.86
CA PRO A 216 8.36 -14.80 -4.39
C PRO A 216 9.49 -15.04 -3.39
N GLN A 217 10.55 -14.22 -3.42
CA GLN A 217 11.69 -14.34 -2.50
C GLN A 217 11.35 -13.91 -1.07
N ASN A 218 10.46 -12.92 -0.91
CA ASN A 218 10.01 -12.44 0.40
C ASN A 218 8.62 -12.96 0.77
N ALA A 219 8.18 -14.04 0.14
CA ALA A 219 6.90 -14.67 0.40
C ALA A 219 7.00 -15.71 1.52
N MET A 220 6.07 -15.65 2.47
CA MET A 220 5.97 -16.62 3.58
C MET A 220 4.53 -16.75 4.08
N THR A 221 4.23 -17.84 4.76
CA THR A 221 2.99 -17.98 5.54
C THR A 221 3.03 -17.07 6.76
N LEU A 222 1.87 -16.69 7.29
CA LEU A 222 1.83 -15.88 8.51
C LEU A 222 2.46 -16.59 9.71
N ARG A 223 2.44 -17.93 9.73
CA ARG A 223 3.14 -18.73 10.75
C ARG A 223 4.66 -18.69 10.58
N GLU A 224 5.16 -18.78 9.35
CA GLU A 224 6.58 -18.58 9.05
C GLU A 224 7.04 -17.16 9.44
N LEU A 225 6.20 -16.14 9.18
CA LEU A 225 6.48 -14.77 9.63
C LEU A 225 6.67 -14.67 11.14
N VAL A 226 5.80 -15.30 11.93
CA VAL A 226 5.97 -15.32 13.40
C VAL A 226 7.32 -15.95 13.77
N GLY A 227 7.69 -17.07 13.17
CA GLY A 227 9.00 -17.70 13.44
C GLY A 227 10.20 -16.82 13.07
N VAL A 228 10.12 -16.04 11.98
CA VAL A 228 11.17 -15.07 11.62
C VAL A 228 11.21 -13.93 12.63
N LEU A 229 10.05 -13.42 13.06
CA LEU A 229 9.95 -12.35 14.07
C LEU A 229 10.53 -12.79 15.43
N GLU A 230 10.25 -14.02 15.87
CA GLU A 230 10.87 -14.62 17.07
C GLU A 230 12.39 -14.70 16.93
N LYS A 231 12.88 -15.19 15.78
CA LYS A 231 14.32 -15.30 15.50
C LYS A 231 15.04 -13.96 15.55
N VAL A 232 14.51 -12.92 14.90
CA VAL A 232 15.19 -11.61 14.82
C VAL A 232 15.12 -10.81 16.12
N SER A 233 14.14 -11.10 16.98
CA SER A 233 13.95 -10.43 18.27
C SER A 233 14.53 -11.19 19.47
N ASP A 234 14.85 -12.48 19.32
CA ASP A 234 15.18 -13.39 20.43
C ASP A 234 14.07 -13.45 21.51
N LEU A 235 12.81 -13.27 21.07
CA LEU A 235 11.60 -13.35 21.89
C LEU A 235 10.70 -14.49 21.40
N GLN A 236 9.64 -14.79 22.16
CA GLN A 236 8.67 -15.85 21.83
C GLN A 236 7.28 -15.27 21.70
N ALA A 237 6.55 -15.71 20.68
CA ALA A 237 5.18 -15.34 20.44
C ALA A 237 4.23 -16.15 21.33
N VAL A 238 3.17 -15.51 21.79
CA VAL A 238 2.02 -16.18 22.43
C VAL A 238 0.93 -16.29 21.38
N ILE A 239 0.62 -17.50 20.89
CA ILE A 239 -0.40 -17.72 19.85
C ILE A 239 -1.62 -18.42 20.45
N ASP A 240 -2.80 -17.87 20.20
CA ASP A 240 -4.09 -18.54 20.47
C ASP A 240 -4.42 -19.47 19.30
N GLU A 241 -4.08 -20.75 19.47
CA GLU A 241 -4.34 -21.82 18.50
C GLU A 241 -5.81 -22.27 18.49
N GLU A 242 -6.58 -21.96 19.54
CA GLU A 242 -7.97 -22.41 19.68
C GLU A 242 -8.96 -21.48 18.97
N ASN A 243 -8.62 -20.19 18.85
CA ASN A 243 -9.51 -19.17 18.27
C ASN A 243 -8.87 -18.45 17.07
N PRO A 244 -8.61 -19.13 15.93
CA PRO A 244 -8.05 -18.46 14.76
C PRO A 244 -8.98 -17.36 14.22
N LEU A 245 -8.40 -16.37 13.53
CA LEU A 245 -9.21 -15.38 12.79
C LEU A 245 -9.76 -16.03 11.50
N PRO A 246 -10.85 -15.50 10.92
CA PRO A 246 -11.37 -15.96 9.63
C PRO A 246 -10.31 -15.90 8.52
N ALA A 247 -10.47 -16.74 7.50
CA ALA A 247 -9.61 -16.71 6.33
C ALA A 247 -9.74 -15.35 5.60
N PRO A 248 -8.62 -14.73 5.21
CA PRO A 248 -8.65 -13.53 4.38
C PRO A 248 -9.04 -13.89 2.95
N VAL A 249 -9.48 -12.89 2.18
CA VAL A 249 -9.67 -13.01 0.73
C VAL A 249 -8.76 -11.96 0.06
N PRO A 250 -7.84 -12.38 -0.85
CA PRO A 250 -7.50 -13.77 -1.18
C PRO A 250 -6.82 -14.51 -0.02
N MET A 251 -6.88 -15.84 -0.08
CA MET A 251 -6.19 -16.69 0.89
C MET A 251 -4.67 -16.52 0.76
N ASN A 252 -4.15 -16.48 -0.46
CA ASN A 252 -2.74 -16.32 -0.78
C ASN A 252 -2.52 -15.13 -1.72
N TYR A 253 -1.41 -14.44 -1.56
CA TYR A 253 -1.00 -13.41 -2.50
C TYR A 253 0.52 -13.28 -2.51
N VAL A 254 1.10 -13.30 -3.70
CA VAL A 254 2.50 -13.01 -3.97
C VAL A 254 2.51 -12.19 -5.26
N SER A 255 3.15 -11.02 -5.27
CA SER A 255 3.25 -10.21 -6.47
C SER A 255 4.14 -10.88 -7.52
N ASP A 256 3.65 -10.99 -8.75
CA ASP A 256 4.54 -11.09 -9.92
C ASP A 256 5.17 -9.71 -10.13
N LEU A 257 6.50 -9.62 -10.05
CA LEU A 257 7.26 -8.37 -10.16
C LEU A 257 7.85 -8.16 -11.56
N THR A 258 7.49 -9.00 -12.54
CA THR A 258 8.09 -8.98 -13.88
C THR A 258 7.94 -7.61 -14.55
N LEU A 259 6.74 -7.02 -14.50
CA LEU A 259 6.46 -5.76 -15.20
C LEU A 259 7.20 -4.58 -14.59
N VAL A 260 7.15 -4.43 -13.26
CA VAL A 260 7.86 -3.34 -12.55
C VAL A 260 9.37 -3.46 -12.72
N THR A 261 9.91 -4.68 -12.76
CA THR A 261 11.35 -4.91 -13.00
C THR A 261 11.74 -4.51 -14.42
N GLN A 262 10.95 -4.89 -15.42
CA GLN A 262 11.28 -4.62 -16.82
C GLN A 262 11.15 -3.14 -17.19
N GLU A 263 10.14 -2.45 -16.65
CA GLU A 263 9.85 -1.07 -17.05
C GLU A 263 10.55 -0.02 -16.17
N LEU A 264 10.76 -0.31 -14.89
CA LEU A 264 11.36 0.63 -13.93
C LEU A 264 12.75 0.24 -13.45
N ASP A 265 13.31 -0.88 -13.91
CA ASP A 265 14.57 -1.45 -13.39
C ASP A 265 14.58 -1.57 -11.86
N TRP A 266 13.40 -1.86 -11.29
CA TRP A 266 13.19 -1.89 -9.85
C TRP A 266 13.04 -3.31 -9.34
N LYS A 267 13.62 -3.57 -8.16
CA LYS A 267 13.37 -4.77 -7.34
C LYS A 267 13.53 -4.43 -5.86
N PRO A 268 12.94 -5.22 -4.94
CA PRO A 268 13.21 -5.11 -3.51
C PRO A 268 14.71 -5.30 -3.24
N GLU A 269 15.27 -4.44 -2.40
CA GLU A 269 16.69 -4.50 -1.98
C GLU A 269 16.87 -4.64 -0.47
N VAL A 270 15.85 -4.33 0.34
CA VAL A 270 15.95 -4.53 1.78
C VAL A 270 15.85 -6.02 2.08
N ASP A 271 16.88 -6.56 2.73
CA ASP A 271 16.85 -7.94 3.23
C ASP A 271 15.68 -8.09 4.21
N LEU A 272 14.99 -9.23 4.10
CA LEU A 272 13.77 -9.47 4.84
C LEU A 272 14.00 -9.55 6.36
N GLU A 273 15.06 -10.23 6.81
CA GLU A 273 15.34 -10.35 8.25
C GLU A 273 15.80 -9.00 8.81
N ASP A 274 16.67 -8.29 8.09
CA ASP A 274 17.12 -6.95 8.49
C ASP A 274 15.95 -5.95 8.55
N GLY A 275 15.07 -5.97 7.55
CA GLY A 275 13.87 -5.14 7.51
C GLY A 275 12.91 -5.45 8.67
N LEU A 276 12.61 -6.73 8.94
CA LEU A 276 11.76 -7.12 10.06
C LEU A 276 12.37 -6.79 11.43
N LYS A 277 13.70 -6.85 11.55
CA LYS A 277 14.41 -6.45 12.77
C LYS A 277 14.19 -4.98 13.12
N THR A 278 14.01 -4.11 12.14
CA THR A 278 13.73 -2.67 12.37
C THR A 278 12.40 -2.39 13.10
N LEU A 279 11.51 -3.39 13.18
CA LEU A 279 10.23 -3.28 13.88
C LEU A 279 10.38 -3.39 15.41
N PHE A 280 11.50 -3.91 15.88
CA PHE A 280 11.83 -4.06 17.29
C PHE A 280 12.69 -2.88 17.78
N PHE A 281 12.81 -2.72 19.10
CA PHE A 281 13.57 -1.65 19.74
C PHE A 281 14.64 -2.18 20.69
#